data_AF-A0AA88VC57-F1
#
_entry.id   AF-A0AA88VC57-F1
#
_cell.length_a   1.000
_cell.length_b   1.000
_cell.length_c   1.000
_cell.angle_alpha   90.00
_cell.angle_beta   90.00
_cell.angle_gamma   90.00
#
_symmetry.space_group_name_H-M   'P 1'
#
loop_
_entity.id
_entity.type
_entity.pdbx_description
1 polymer ?
#
loop_
_entity_poly.entity_id
_entity_poly.type
_entity_poly.pdbx_seq_one_letter_code
_entity_poly.pdbx_strand_id
1 'polypeptide(L)'
;RKPNCNGPGAACYDPRFIGGDGIVFYFHGRSNEHFTLVSDPNLQINARFIGLRPAGRARDYTLIQALGLMFGSQNLTVDATRARIWDDQVDHLEFSYNGKTISLPDGHFSEWTSPDSNLKLERTSNKNSVTVAISELVEITVNVVPVTKQDSELHNYQIPSNDSFAHLEVQFRFFSLSSEVEGVLGRTYRPDFENPAKPGVEMPVVGGADKYKTSSLLSSDSLFTSKSTGPVNKNGAGGSSLRGAERRHEDFDHLSLENIAALRGGVSQSPSQYSLRNLPSTSSDHEIEAGSSPASASTVDKQVAWQQNAKERMRKYRPGKLSCRVHLKRFKELLETHGVDETLTNAVRLTLEECVEDYGPDFDKVRWFEREKR
;
A
#
# COMPACT_ATOMS: atom_id res chain seq x y z
N ARG A 1 -8.01 -5.62 12.54
CA ARG A 1 -7.93 -4.83 11.29
C ARG A 1 -7.83 -5.81 10.12
N LYS A 2 -8.72 -5.76 9.13
CA LYS A 2 -8.63 -6.60 7.91
C LYS A 2 -8.43 -5.72 6.67
N PRO A 3 -7.94 -6.27 5.54
CA PRO A 3 -7.81 -5.52 4.28
C PRO A 3 -9.15 -4.90 3.88
N ASN A 4 -9.16 -3.64 3.45
CA ASN A 4 -10.33 -3.10 2.77
C ASN A 4 -10.27 -3.49 1.30
N CYS A 5 -10.84 -4.64 0.94
CA CYS A 5 -10.90 -5.12 -0.44
C CYS A 5 -11.65 -4.20 -1.42
N ASN A 6 -12.30 -3.14 -0.93
CA ASN A 6 -12.98 -2.11 -1.73
C ASN A 6 -12.24 -0.76 -1.74
N GLY A 7 -11.02 -0.67 -1.20
CA GLY A 7 -10.17 0.53 -1.22
C GLY A 7 -9.06 0.46 -2.27
N PRO A 8 -8.46 1.61 -2.66
CA PRO A 8 -7.24 1.65 -3.46
C PRO A 8 -6.14 0.77 -2.85
N GLY A 9 -5.36 0.13 -3.72
CA GLY A 9 -4.31 -0.82 -3.34
C GLY A 9 -4.83 -2.17 -2.87
N ALA A 10 -6.13 -2.48 -2.97
CA ALA A 10 -6.65 -3.81 -2.70
C ALA A 10 -6.22 -4.83 -3.77
N ALA A 11 -5.97 -6.06 -3.34
CA ALA A 11 -5.97 -7.26 -4.18
C ALA A 11 -6.61 -8.43 -3.39
N CYS A 12 -7.83 -8.81 -3.79
CA CYS A 12 -8.65 -9.84 -3.12
C CYS A 12 -9.44 -10.65 -4.16
N TYR A 13 -10.05 -11.78 -3.77
CA TYR A 13 -10.84 -12.66 -4.67
C TYR A 13 -9.98 -13.26 -5.82
N ASP A 14 -10.56 -13.55 -7.00
CA ASP A 14 -9.87 -14.15 -8.17
C ASP A 14 -9.18 -13.11 -9.08
N PRO A 15 -7.92 -12.76 -8.76
CA PRO A 15 -7.64 -11.58 -7.95
C PRO A 15 -8.13 -10.29 -8.64
N ARG A 16 -9.10 -9.66 -7.99
CA ARG A 16 -9.57 -8.30 -8.26
C ARG A 16 -8.62 -7.31 -7.61
N PHE A 17 -8.01 -6.46 -8.42
CA PHE A 17 -7.19 -5.33 -7.99
C PHE A 17 -8.00 -4.04 -7.99
N ILE A 18 -7.60 -3.08 -7.16
CA ILE A 18 -8.04 -1.69 -7.23
C ILE A 18 -6.80 -0.80 -7.27
N GLY A 19 -6.63 -0.05 -8.37
CA GLY A 19 -5.44 0.77 -8.59
C GLY A 19 -5.32 1.98 -7.65
N GLY A 20 -4.19 2.68 -7.74
CA GLY A 20 -3.98 3.99 -7.10
C GLY A 20 -4.91 5.07 -7.66
N ASP A 21 -5.29 4.93 -8.93
CA ASP A 21 -6.38 5.63 -9.62
C ASP A 21 -7.80 5.33 -9.06
N GLY A 22 -7.93 4.31 -8.21
CA GLY A 22 -9.22 3.83 -7.69
C GLY A 22 -10.02 2.96 -8.66
N ILE A 23 -9.46 2.59 -9.82
CA ILE A 23 -10.15 1.78 -10.84
C ILE A 23 -10.03 0.29 -10.49
N VAL A 24 -11.16 -0.42 -10.55
CA VAL A 24 -11.23 -1.87 -10.40
C VAL A 24 -10.73 -2.55 -11.67
N PHE A 25 -9.82 -3.51 -11.55
CA PHE A 25 -9.36 -4.33 -12.67
C PHE A 25 -9.02 -5.76 -12.23
N TYR A 26 -8.91 -6.67 -13.20
CA TYR A 26 -8.59 -8.08 -12.95
C TYR A 26 -7.28 -8.47 -13.62
N PHE A 27 -6.44 -9.20 -12.89
CA PHE A 27 -5.19 -9.75 -13.41
C PHE A 27 -5.07 -11.21 -12.97
N HIS A 28 -5.34 -12.15 -13.87
CA HIS A 28 -5.36 -13.58 -13.53
C HIS A 28 -3.98 -14.26 -13.56
N GLY A 29 -2.91 -13.61 -14.01
CA GLY A 29 -1.57 -14.23 -14.08
C GLY A 29 -1.60 -15.66 -14.66
N ARG A 30 -1.11 -16.62 -13.87
CA ARG A 30 -1.22 -18.07 -14.10
C ARG A 30 -1.00 -18.84 -12.78
N SER A 31 -1.59 -20.03 -12.64
CA SER A 31 -1.34 -20.91 -11.50
C SER A 31 0.11 -21.42 -11.45
N ASN A 32 0.71 -21.41 -10.26
CA ASN A 32 2.09 -21.77 -9.95
C ASN A 32 3.17 -20.91 -10.65
N GLU A 33 2.86 -19.66 -10.96
CA GLU A 33 3.82 -18.68 -11.48
C GLU A 33 3.92 -17.43 -10.58
N HIS A 34 4.98 -16.64 -10.75
CA HIS A 34 5.27 -15.43 -9.97
C HIS A 34 5.15 -14.17 -10.84
N PHE A 35 4.51 -13.12 -10.31
CA PHE A 35 4.26 -11.87 -11.02
C PHE A 35 4.61 -10.64 -10.17
N THR A 36 5.28 -9.67 -10.78
CA THR A 36 5.63 -8.38 -10.18
C THR A 36 4.38 -7.48 -10.06
N LEU A 37 3.91 -7.30 -8.83
CA LEU A 37 2.82 -6.37 -8.52
C LEU A 37 3.33 -4.92 -8.48
N VAL A 38 4.52 -4.70 -7.93
CA VAL A 38 5.17 -3.37 -7.85
C VAL A 38 6.65 -3.53 -8.17
N SER A 39 7.18 -2.64 -9.00
CA SER A 39 8.62 -2.40 -9.13
C SER A 39 8.89 -0.91 -9.03
N ASP A 40 9.63 -0.52 -8.00
CA ASP A 40 10.11 0.83 -7.74
C ASP A 40 11.59 0.76 -7.34
N PRO A 41 12.44 1.78 -7.62
CA PRO A 41 13.85 1.74 -7.28
C PRO A 41 14.19 1.38 -5.83
N ASN A 42 13.27 1.61 -4.88
CA ASN A 42 13.43 1.27 -3.46
C ASN A 42 12.59 0.05 -3.01
N LEU A 43 11.64 -0.43 -3.81
CA LEU A 43 10.64 -1.42 -3.41
C LEU A 43 10.19 -2.31 -4.58
N GLN A 44 10.54 -3.60 -4.51
CA GLN A 44 10.01 -4.63 -5.40
C GLN A 44 9.02 -5.50 -4.62
N ILE A 45 7.79 -5.66 -5.11
CA ILE A 45 6.79 -6.60 -4.58
C ILE A 45 6.35 -7.54 -5.69
N ASN A 46 6.62 -8.83 -5.49
CA ASN A 46 6.09 -9.93 -6.31
C ASN A 46 5.01 -10.67 -5.55
N ALA A 47 4.18 -11.40 -6.29
CA ALA A 47 3.19 -12.33 -5.75
C ALA A 47 3.29 -13.69 -6.43
N ARG A 48 3.14 -14.76 -5.64
CA ARG A 48 2.97 -16.14 -6.12
C ARG A 48 1.49 -16.41 -6.33
N PHE A 49 1.12 -16.89 -7.51
CA PHE A 49 -0.26 -17.21 -7.87
C PHE A 49 -0.51 -18.72 -7.77
N ILE A 50 -1.62 -19.12 -7.17
CA ILE A 50 -2.18 -20.50 -7.20
C ILE A 50 -3.55 -20.48 -7.86
N GLY A 51 -4.08 -21.65 -8.22
CA GLY A 51 -5.41 -21.77 -8.84
C GLY A 51 -5.53 -23.02 -9.70
N LEU A 52 -6.68 -23.20 -10.37
CA LEU A 52 -6.93 -24.32 -11.27
C LEU A 52 -7.51 -23.82 -12.61
N ARG A 53 -7.51 -24.72 -13.60
CA ARG A 53 -8.26 -24.55 -14.86
C ARG A 53 -9.39 -25.57 -14.92
N PRO A 54 -10.59 -25.24 -14.40
CA PRO A 54 -11.82 -26.02 -14.58
C PRO A 54 -12.04 -26.44 -16.03
N ALA A 55 -12.63 -27.62 -16.22
CA ALA A 55 -12.90 -28.15 -17.56
C ALA A 55 -13.79 -27.16 -18.36
N GLY A 56 -13.38 -26.87 -19.60
CA GLY A 56 -14.06 -25.88 -20.46
C GLY A 56 -13.62 -24.43 -20.28
N ARG A 57 -12.74 -24.09 -19.32
CA ARG A 57 -12.18 -22.73 -19.21
C ARG A 57 -10.94 -22.54 -20.08
N ALA A 58 -10.91 -21.41 -20.79
CA ALA A 58 -9.76 -20.99 -21.61
C ALA A 58 -8.54 -20.53 -20.78
N ARG A 59 -8.76 -20.08 -19.53
CA ARG A 59 -7.73 -19.61 -18.60
C ARG A 59 -7.94 -20.20 -17.20
N ASP A 60 -6.89 -20.15 -16.39
CA ASP A 60 -6.96 -20.44 -14.97
C ASP A 60 -7.84 -19.37 -14.27
N TYR A 61 -8.50 -19.73 -13.17
CA TYR A 61 -8.74 -18.75 -12.10
C TYR A 61 -7.51 -18.75 -11.21
N THR A 62 -7.22 -17.65 -10.50
CA THR A 62 -6.05 -17.58 -9.62
C THR A 62 -6.27 -16.78 -8.36
N LEU A 63 -5.44 -17.03 -7.36
CA LEU A 63 -5.47 -16.45 -6.03
C LEU A 63 -4.03 -16.17 -5.60
N ILE A 64 -3.80 -15.12 -4.81
CA ILE A 64 -2.45 -14.79 -4.32
C ILE A 64 -2.12 -15.73 -3.15
N GLN A 65 -1.18 -16.66 -3.34
CA GLN A 65 -0.71 -17.53 -2.26
C GLN A 65 0.27 -16.79 -1.35
N ALA A 66 1.19 -16.02 -1.93
CA ALA A 66 2.29 -15.42 -1.18
C ALA A 66 2.72 -14.08 -1.78
N LEU A 67 3.30 -13.23 -0.95
CA LEU A 67 4.01 -12.01 -1.33
C LEU A 67 5.51 -12.16 -1.06
N GLY A 68 6.33 -11.64 -1.98
CA GLY A 68 7.77 -11.47 -1.83
C GLY A 68 8.12 -10.00 -1.94
N LEU A 69 8.70 -9.45 -0.89
CA LEU A 69 9.09 -8.05 -0.79
C LEU A 69 10.61 -7.97 -0.76
N MET A 70 11.20 -7.08 -1.56
CA MET A 70 12.61 -6.72 -1.50
C MET A 70 12.74 -5.20 -1.39
N PHE A 71 13.54 -4.75 -0.42
CA PHE A 71 13.69 -3.34 -0.07
C PHE A 71 15.11 -3.10 0.47
N GLY A 72 15.84 -2.16 -0.15
CA GLY A 72 17.28 -2.01 0.10
C GLY A 72 18.04 -3.32 -0.15
N SER A 73 18.73 -3.83 0.88
CA SER A 73 19.41 -5.13 0.87
C SER A 73 18.61 -6.27 1.54
N GLN A 74 17.37 -6.02 1.96
CA GLN A 74 16.57 -6.93 2.76
C GLN A 74 15.45 -7.58 1.94
N ASN A 75 14.96 -8.73 2.39
CA ASN A 75 13.76 -9.36 1.85
C ASN A 75 12.85 -9.95 2.93
N LEU A 76 11.55 -9.97 2.63
CA LEU A 76 10.48 -10.59 3.42
C LEU A 76 9.62 -11.46 2.51
N THR A 77 9.23 -12.66 2.96
CA THR A 77 8.08 -13.39 2.40
C THR A 77 6.91 -13.40 3.39
N VAL A 78 5.70 -13.43 2.85
CA VAL A 78 4.44 -13.62 3.57
C VAL A 78 3.64 -14.65 2.79
N ASP A 79 3.40 -15.82 3.36
CA ASP A 79 2.92 -17.00 2.66
C ASP A 79 1.65 -17.58 3.31
N ALA A 80 0.64 -17.90 2.50
CA ALA A 80 -0.52 -18.70 2.93
C ALA A 80 -0.13 -20.19 2.97
N THR A 81 -0.19 -20.81 4.15
CA THR A 81 0.11 -22.23 4.31
C THR A 81 -1.05 -23.11 3.82
N ARG A 82 -0.73 -24.27 3.26
CA ARG A 82 -1.71 -25.14 2.60
C ARG A 82 -2.64 -25.84 3.61
N ALA A 83 -3.89 -25.41 3.68
CA ALA A 83 -4.93 -26.05 4.49
C ALA A 83 -5.77 -27.06 3.68
N ARG A 84 -5.75 -28.35 4.06
CA ARG A 84 -6.56 -29.42 3.41
C ARG A 84 -8.06 -29.27 3.66
N ILE A 85 -8.39 -28.86 4.87
CA ILE A 85 -9.70 -28.43 5.36
C ILE A 85 -9.41 -27.11 6.07
N TRP A 86 -10.25 -26.10 5.90
CA TRP A 86 -10.06 -24.83 6.59
C TRP A 86 -10.43 -24.94 8.08
N ASP A 87 -9.58 -24.40 8.94
CA ASP A 87 -9.80 -24.23 10.37
C ASP A 87 -9.28 -22.84 10.76
N ASP A 88 -10.15 -21.94 11.21
CA ASP A 88 -9.74 -20.58 11.58
C ASP A 88 -9.01 -20.51 12.93
N GLN A 89 -8.99 -21.63 13.69
CA GLN A 89 -8.19 -21.82 14.90
C GLN A 89 -6.75 -22.29 14.60
N VAL A 90 -6.43 -22.64 13.35
CA VAL A 90 -5.07 -22.85 12.87
C VAL A 90 -4.55 -21.55 12.24
N ASP A 91 -3.29 -21.19 12.51
CA ASP A 91 -2.67 -20.04 11.84
C ASP A 91 -2.06 -20.48 10.51
N HIS A 92 -2.52 -19.85 9.43
CA HIS A 92 -2.11 -20.15 8.06
C HIS A 92 -1.17 -19.09 7.47
N LEU A 93 -0.54 -18.27 8.31
CA LEU A 93 0.52 -17.33 7.92
C LEU A 93 1.90 -17.93 8.21
N GLU A 94 2.73 -18.06 7.18
CA GLU A 94 4.17 -18.26 7.31
C GLU A 94 4.93 -17.00 6.85
N PHE A 95 6.09 -16.76 7.45
CA PHE A 95 6.90 -15.57 7.21
C PHE A 95 8.38 -15.92 7.19
N SER A 96 9.15 -15.29 6.30
CA SER A 96 10.62 -15.35 6.35
C SER A 96 11.26 -13.98 6.15
N TYR A 97 12.28 -13.64 6.93
CA TYR A 97 13.11 -12.45 6.75
C TYR A 97 14.53 -12.87 6.37
N ASN A 98 15.02 -12.42 5.21
CA ASN A 98 16.32 -12.81 4.66
C ASN A 98 16.55 -14.34 4.66
N GLY A 99 15.51 -15.10 4.27
CA GLY A 99 15.53 -16.57 4.25
C GLY A 99 15.50 -17.26 5.62
N LYS A 100 15.26 -16.54 6.72
CA LYS A 100 15.06 -17.12 8.07
C LYS A 100 13.59 -17.01 8.46
N THR A 101 12.97 -18.13 8.85
CA THR A 101 11.59 -18.15 9.35
C THR A 101 11.40 -17.23 10.56
N ILE A 102 10.32 -16.46 10.58
CA ILE A 102 9.97 -15.58 11.69
C ILE A 102 8.97 -16.29 12.59
N SER A 103 9.25 -16.36 13.88
CA SER A 103 8.24 -16.76 14.88
C SER A 103 7.48 -15.52 15.35
N LEU A 104 6.31 -15.28 14.75
CA LEU A 104 5.35 -14.25 15.17
C LEU A 104 4.26 -14.93 16.02
N PRO A 105 4.19 -14.70 17.35
CA PRO A 105 3.23 -15.38 18.21
C PRO A 105 1.77 -15.20 17.76
N ASP A 106 0.93 -16.17 18.15
CA ASP A 106 -0.52 -16.02 18.15
C ASP A 106 -0.94 -14.84 19.04
N GLY A 107 -2.15 -14.32 18.82
CA GLY A 107 -2.79 -13.30 19.66
C GLY A 107 -2.80 -11.91 19.02
N HIS A 108 -3.90 -11.18 19.25
CA HIS A 108 -4.07 -9.82 18.76
C HIS A 108 -3.02 -8.87 19.36
N PHE A 109 -2.41 -8.03 18.52
CA PHE A 109 -1.26 -7.18 18.86
C PHE A 109 0.04 -7.92 19.26
N SER A 110 0.17 -9.23 18.99
CA SER A 110 1.50 -9.86 18.99
C SER A 110 2.35 -9.30 17.83
N GLU A 111 3.61 -8.99 18.10
CA GLU A 111 4.49 -8.22 17.21
C GLU A 111 5.83 -8.90 16.95
N TRP A 112 6.42 -8.59 15.80
CA TRP A 112 7.83 -8.83 15.48
C TRP A 112 8.41 -7.62 14.75
N THR A 113 9.69 -7.32 14.97
CA THR A 113 10.39 -6.20 14.34
C THR A 113 11.77 -6.66 13.87
N SER A 114 12.23 -6.17 12.72
CA SER A 114 13.53 -6.51 12.15
C SER A 114 14.69 -5.96 12.99
N PRO A 115 15.91 -6.54 12.91
CA PRO A 115 17.06 -6.08 13.72
C PRO A 115 17.50 -4.63 13.47
N ASP A 116 17.16 -4.07 12.30
CA ASP A 116 17.38 -2.67 11.91
C ASP A 116 16.16 -1.77 12.21
N SER A 117 15.10 -2.32 12.83
CA SER A 117 13.82 -1.65 13.12
C SER A 117 13.08 -1.07 11.92
N ASN A 118 13.48 -1.41 10.69
CA ASN A 118 12.89 -0.87 9.46
C ASN A 118 11.56 -1.55 9.11
N LEU A 119 11.43 -2.85 9.39
CA LEU A 119 10.24 -3.67 9.14
C LEU A 119 9.57 -4.08 10.45
N LYS A 120 8.25 -3.88 10.54
CA LYS A 120 7.37 -4.38 11.60
C LYS A 120 6.32 -5.35 11.04
N LEU A 121 6.04 -6.42 11.79
CA LEU A 121 4.87 -7.29 11.65
C LEU A 121 4.01 -7.18 12.91
N GLU A 122 2.70 -6.97 12.76
CA GLU A 122 1.76 -6.78 13.87
C GLU A 122 0.47 -7.57 13.64
N ARG A 123 0.13 -8.51 14.52
CA ARG A 123 -1.10 -9.33 14.44
C ARG A 123 -2.35 -8.46 14.55
N THR A 124 -3.23 -8.54 13.57
CA THR A 124 -4.47 -7.73 13.49
C THR A 124 -5.76 -8.51 13.75
N SER A 125 -5.59 -9.79 14.09
CA SER A 125 -6.53 -10.76 14.66
C SER A 125 -5.69 -11.70 15.56
N ASN A 126 -6.30 -12.68 16.24
CA ASN A 126 -5.52 -13.69 16.98
C ASN A 126 -4.68 -14.58 16.04
N LYS A 127 -5.22 -14.87 14.85
CA LYS A 127 -4.65 -15.71 13.79
C LYS A 127 -5.07 -15.17 12.42
N ASN A 128 -4.39 -15.59 11.37
CA ASN A 128 -4.77 -15.37 9.96
C ASN A 128 -4.87 -13.91 9.51
N SER A 129 -4.47 -12.92 10.31
CA SER A 129 -4.42 -11.51 9.89
C SER A 129 -3.23 -10.76 10.51
N VAL A 130 -2.54 -9.97 9.69
CA VAL A 130 -1.32 -9.23 10.05
C VAL A 130 -1.26 -7.88 9.30
N THR A 131 -0.56 -6.90 9.87
CA THR A 131 -0.07 -5.73 9.15
C THR A 131 1.45 -5.83 9.01
N VAL A 132 1.92 -5.69 7.78
CA VAL A 132 3.33 -5.52 7.41
C VAL A 132 3.58 -4.03 7.25
N ALA A 133 4.55 -3.45 7.94
CA ALA A 133 4.94 -2.05 7.76
C ALA A 133 6.45 -1.97 7.51
N ILE A 134 6.84 -1.49 6.34
CA ILE A 134 8.23 -1.12 6.03
C ILE A 134 8.31 0.40 6.07
N SER A 135 9.22 0.91 6.91
CA SER A 135 9.31 2.32 7.27
C SER A 135 9.43 3.20 6.03
N GLU A 136 8.62 4.25 5.97
CA GLU A 136 8.54 5.22 4.88
C GLU A 136 8.21 4.68 3.46
N LEU A 137 8.14 3.35 3.26
CA LEU A 137 7.86 2.72 1.96
C LEU A 137 6.39 2.28 1.80
N VAL A 138 5.94 1.33 2.63
CA VAL A 138 4.64 0.67 2.47
C VAL A 138 4.08 0.07 3.76
N GLU A 139 2.77 0.23 3.96
CA GLU A 139 1.94 -0.53 4.90
C GLU A 139 1.09 -1.52 4.10
N ILE A 140 1.00 -2.79 4.53
CA ILE A 140 0.19 -3.83 3.89
C ILE A 140 -0.64 -4.52 4.96
N THR A 141 -1.95 -4.47 4.86
CA THR A 141 -2.80 -5.36 5.65
C THR A 141 -3.01 -6.65 4.87
N VAL A 142 -2.85 -7.79 5.54
CA VAL A 142 -2.96 -9.14 4.96
C VAL A 142 -3.95 -9.96 5.79
N ASN A 143 -4.79 -10.75 5.12
CA ASN A 143 -5.73 -11.69 5.72
C ASN A 143 -5.72 -13.01 4.93
N VAL A 144 -5.55 -14.16 5.60
CA VAL A 144 -5.68 -15.47 4.96
C VAL A 144 -7.14 -15.89 4.98
N VAL A 145 -7.64 -16.37 3.84
CA VAL A 145 -8.99 -16.93 3.69
C VAL A 145 -8.93 -18.22 2.87
N PRO A 146 -9.87 -19.16 3.09
CA PRO A 146 -10.11 -20.25 2.15
C PRO A 146 -10.92 -19.72 0.96
N VAL A 147 -11.04 -20.51 -0.09
CA VAL A 147 -12.20 -20.40 -0.99
C VAL A 147 -13.34 -21.19 -0.37
N THR A 148 -14.51 -20.57 -0.14
CA THR A 148 -15.63 -21.30 0.45
C THR A 148 -16.30 -22.21 -0.57
N LYS A 149 -17.10 -23.18 -0.08
CA LYS A 149 -17.97 -23.99 -0.94
C LYS A 149 -18.90 -23.11 -1.78
N GLN A 150 -19.47 -22.06 -1.19
CA GLN A 150 -20.38 -21.13 -1.88
C GLN A 150 -19.67 -20.39 -3.02
N ASP A 151 -18.44 -19.93 -2.80
CA ASP A 151 -17.64 -19.29 -3.86
C ASP A 151 -17.31 -20.28 -4.98
N SER A 152 -16.94 -21.52 -4.63
CA SER A 152 -16.65 -22.58 -5.61
C SER A 152 -17.87 -23.02 -6.40
N GLU A 153 -19.08 -22.91 -5.85
CA GLU A 153 -20.35 -23.17 -6.56
C GLU A 153 -20.71 -21.97 -7.46
N LEU A 154 -20.70 -20.74 -6.93
CA LEU A 154 -21.02 -19.51 -7.66
C LEU A 154 -20.06 -19.27 -8.85
N HIS A 155 -18.76 -19.45 -8.63
CA HIS A 155 -17.71 -19.20 -9.61
C HIS A 155 -17.21 -20.47 -10.30
N ASN A 156 -17.83 -21.64 -10.08
CA ASN A 156 -17.46 -22.92 -10.70
C ASN A 156 -15.93 -23.19 -10.65
N TYR A 157 -15.33 -23.04 -9.46
CA TYR A 157 -13.88 -23.24 -9.26
C TYR A 157 -13.47 -24.73 -9.23
N GLN A 158 -14.42 -25.65 -9.06
CA GLN A 158 -14.18 -27.11 -9.07
C GLN A 158 -13.08 -27.56 -8.08
N ILE A 159 -13.08 -26.96 -6.88
CA ILE A 159 -12.04 -27.21 -5.88
C ILE A 159 -12.11 -28.65 -5.36
N PRO A 160 -10.97 -29.38 -5.31
CA PRO A 160 -10.92 -30.75 -4.82
C PRO A 160 -11.14 -30.81 -3.31
N SER A 161 -11.84 -31.84 -2.83
CA SER A 161 -12.20 -32.05 -1.42
C SER A 161 -11.03 -32.34 -0.46
N ASN A 162 -9.78 -32.14 -0.89
CA ASN A 162 -8.57 -32.31 -0.10
C ASN A 162 -7.73 -31.03 -0.01
N ASP A 163 -8.27 -29.90 -0.47
CA ASP A 163 -7.64 -28.58 -0.42
C ASP A 163 -8.71 -27.49 -0.24
N SER A 164 -8.41 -26.45 0.55
CA SER A 164 -9.29 -25.29 0.75
C SER A 164 -8.86 -24.06 -0.06
N PHE A 165 -7.72 -24.13 -0.78
CA PHE A 165 -7.14 -23.00 -1.51
C PHE A 165 -6.98 -21.77 -0.62
N ALA A 166 -6.35 -21.97 0.55
CA ALA A 166 -5.96 -20.90 1.45
C ALA A 166 -5.07 -19.88 0.71
N HIS A 167 -5.48 -18.61 0.73
CA HIS A 167 -4.87 -17.53 -0.04
C HIS A 167 -4.96 -16.20 0.70
N LEU A 168 -4.20 -15.21 0.22
CA LEU A 168 -4.11 -13.87 0.79
C LEU A 168 -5.11 -12.92 0.13
N GLU A 169 -5.99 -12.34 0.94
CA GLU A 169 -6.54 -11.01 0.69
C GLU A 169 -5.52 -9.98 1.20
N VAL A 170 -5.20 -8.98 0.38
CA VAL A 170 -4.24 -7.93 0.75
C VAL A 170 -4.73 -6.53 0.40
N GLN A 171 -4.28 -5.55 1.17
CA GLN A 171 -4.40 -4.15 0.80
C GLN A 171 -3.07 -3.43 1.05
N PHE A 172 -2.48 -2.91 -0.02
CA PHE A 172 -1.28 -2.09 0.00
C PHE A 172 -1.61 -0.61 0.21
N ARG A 173 -0.79 0.07 1.01
CA ARG A 173 -0.78 1.52 1.18
C ARG A 173 0.67 2.00 1.09
N PHE A 174 1.02 2.54 -0.07
CA PHE A 174 2.36 3.08 -0.31
C PHE A 174 2.49 4.53 0.18
N PHE A 175 3.71 4.91 0.55
CA PHE A 175 4.03 6.25 1.06
C PHE A 175 4.99 7.04 0.15
N SER A 176 5.87 6.38 -0.60
CA SER A 176 7.01 7.01 -1.27
C SER A 176 7.37 6.43 -2.65
N LEU A 177 6.39 5.89 -3.41
CA LEU A 177 6.62 5.47 -4.79
C LEU A 177 7.14 6.62 -5.66
N SER A 178 8.10 6.31 -6.52
CA SER A 178 8.64 7.20 -7.55
C SER A 178 7.67 7.40 -8.72
N SER A 179 7.99 8.34 -9.61
CA SER A 179 7.32 8.49 -10.91
C SER A 179 7.65 7.35 -11.90
N GLU A 180 8.63 6.50 -11.60
CA GLU A 180 9.05 5.38 -12.46
C GLU A 180 8.44 4.05 -12.02
N VAL A 181 7.49 4.06 -11.08
CA VAL A 181 6.90 2.85 -10.52
C VAL A 181 6.12 2.02 -11.56
N GLU A 182 6.43 0.74 -11.59
CA GLU A 182 5.94 -0.24 -12.55
C GLU A 182 5.37 -1.50 -11.85
N GLY A 183 5.09 -2.56 -12.61
CA GLY A 183 4.38 -3.76 -12.13
C GLY A 183 2.86 -3.69 -12.33
N VAL A 184 2.14 -4.77 -12.01
CA VAL A 184 0.69 -4.91 -12.27
C VAL A 184 -0.14 -3.83 -11.55
N LEU A 185 0.17 -3.59 -10.28
CA LEU A 185 -0.49 -2.61 -9.43
C LEU A 185 0.30 -1.29 -9.38
N GLY A 186 1.63 -1.34 -9.30
CA GLY A 186 2.47 -0.16 -9.09
C GLY A 186 2.26 0.94 -10.12
N ARG A 187 2.18 0.59 -11.42
CA ARG A 187 1.92 1.56 -12.51
C ARG A 187 0.66 2.41 -12.31
N THR A 188 -0.35 1.89 -11.61
CA THR A 188 -1.63 2.59 -11.37
C THR A 188 -1.52 3.76 -10.38
N TYR A 189 -0.33 3.99 -9.81
CA TYR A 189 0.01 5.14 -8.98
C TYR A 189 0.75 6.24 -9.75
N ARG A 190 1.15 6.01 -11.01
CA ARG A 190 1.80 7.03 -11.85
C ARG A 190 0.77 8.07 -12.32
N PRO A 191 1.07 9.39 -12.26
CA PRO A 191 0.17 10.43 -12.73
C PRO A 191 -0.16 10.41 -14.23
N ASP A 192 0.68 9.74 -15.04
CA ASP A 192 0.54 9.62 -16.50
C ASP A 192 -0.01 8.26 -16.95
N PHE A 193 -0.44 7.40 -16.03
CA PHE A 193 -0.96 6.07 -16.38
C PHE A 193 -2.43 6.13 -16.82
N GLU A 194 -2.67 5.96 -18.12
CA GLU A 194 -3.99 5.67 -18.66
C GLU A 194 -4.36 4.19 -18.44
N ASN A 195 -5.36 3.93 -17.60
CA ASN A 195 -5.76 2.56 -17.27
C ASN A 195 -6.52 1.89 -18.44
N PRO A 196 -6.03 0.75 -18.98
CA PRO A 196 -6.69 0.06 -20.09
C PRO A 196 -7.93 -0.76 -19.67
N ALA A 197 -8.28 -0.80 -18.38
CA ALA A 197 -9.50 -1.41 -17.87
C ALA A 197 -10.74 -0.70 -18.46
N LYS A 198 -11.50 -1.42 -19.30
CA LYS A 198 -12.65 -0.85 -20.02
C LYS A 198 -13.77 -0.42 -19.05
N PRO A 199 -14.16 0.87 -19.00
CA PRO A 199 -15.30 1.31 -18.19
C PRO A 199 -16.59 0.60 -18.60
N GLY A 200 -17.45 0.29 -17.62
CA GLY A 200 -18.73 -0.38 -17.85
C GLY A 200 -18.65 -1.88 -18.12
N VAL A 201 -17.45 -2.47 -18.16
CA VAL A 201 -17.28 -3.94 -18.11
C VAL A 201 -17.21 -4.37 -16.65
N GLU A 202 -17.98 -5.38 -16.27
CA GLU A 202 -18.05 -5.92 -14.89
C GLU A 202 -16.71 -6.51 -14.40
N MET A 203 -16.03 -7.23 -15.30
CA MET A 203 -14.75 -7.93 -15.04
C MET A 203 -13.67 -7.44 -16.02
N PRO A 204 -13.15 -6.20 -15.90
CA PRO A 204 -12.20 -5.65 -16.86
C PRO A 204 -10.80 -6.25 -16.65
N VAL A 205 -10.47 -7.27 -17.42
CA VAL A 205 -9.17 -7.98 -17.36
C VAL A 205 -8.08 -7.20 -18.08
N VAL A 206 -6.97 -6.95 -17.40
CA VAL A 206 -5.75 -6.36 -17.97
C VAL A 206 -4.84 -7.47 -18.49
N GLY A 207 -4.44 -7.37 -19.76
CA GLY A 207 -3.60 -8.37 -20.44
C GLY A 207 -2.09 -8.18 -20.26
N GLY A 208 -1.31 -9.06 -20.89
CA GLY A 208 0.16 -8.96 -20.93
C GLY A 208 0.89 -9.58 -19.73
N ALA A 209 0.30 -10.59 -19.08
CA ALA A 209 0.86 -11.29 -17.93
C ALA A 209 2.34 -11.67 -18.07
N ASP A 210 2.76 -12.11 -19.26
CA ASP A 210 4.15 -12.50 -19.56
C ASP A 210 5.18 -11.40 -19.30
N LYS A 211 4.78 -10.12 -19.36
CA LYS A 211 5.67 -8.97 -19.10
C LYS A 211 5.94 -8.75 -17.61
N TYR A 212 4.99 -9.13 -16.76
CA TYR A 212 5.08 -9.02 -15.31
C TYR A 212 5.67 -10.27 -14.65
N LYS A 213 5.84 -11.34 -15.42
CA LYS A 213 6.38 -12.61 -14.93
C LYS A 213 7.81 -12.43 -14.44
N THR A 214 8.13 -13.06 -13.33
CA THR A 214 9.47 -13.12 -12.73
C THR A 214 9.80 -14.59 -12.40
N SER A 215 11.08 -14.96 -12.34
CA SER A 215 11.49 -16.36 -12.14
C SER A 215 11.11 -16.92 -10.76
N SER A 216 11.10 -16.08 -9.73
CA SER A 216 10.87 -16.47 -8.34
C SER A 216 10.07 -15.43 -7.56
N LEU A 217 9.69 -15.75 -6.32
CA LEU A 217 9.07 -14.79 -5.40
C LEU A 217 10.04 -13.65 -5.00
N LEU A 218 11.36 -13.90 -5.01
CA LEU A 218 12.40 -12.96 -4.57
C LEU A 218 13.40 -12.62 -5.70
N SER A 219 12.87 -12.25 -6.86
CA SER A 219 13.65 -11.82 -8.04
C SER A 219 13.09 -10.54 -8.67
N SER A 220 13.95 -9.81 -9.39
CA SER A 220 13.63 -8.55 -10.07
C SER A 220 13.89 -8.63 -11.58
N ASP A 221 13.65 -9.78 -12.19
CA ASP A 221 13.96 -10.09 -13.60
C ASP A 221 12.78 -9.90 -14.57
N SER A 222 11.71 -9.23 -14.15
CA SER A 222 10.55 -8.92 -15.00
C SER A 222 10.87 -7.91 -16.12
N LEU A 223 10.08 -7.91 -17.20
CA LEU A 223 10.20 -6.88 -18.27
C LEU A 223 9.72 -5.48 -17.82
N PHE A 224 9.15 -5.38 -16.62
CA PHE A 224 8.70 -4.14 -15.98
C PHE A 224 9.48 -3.82 -14.70
N THR A 225 10.71 -4.33 -14.55
CA THR A 225 11.56 -3.93 -13.42
C THR A 225 12.12 -2.52 -13.66
N SER A 226 11.88 -1.62 -12.70
CA SER A 226 12.55 -0.32 -12.64
C SER A 226 14.06 -0.51 -12.45
N LYS A 227 14.89 0.06 -13.33
CA LYS A 227 16.34 -0.11 -13.25
C LYS A 227 16.90 0.67 -12.07
N SER A 228 17.13 0.02 -10.93
CA SER A 228 17.72 0.70 -9.78
C SER A 228 19.11 1.26 -10.13
N THR A 229 19.32 2.53 -9.82
CA THR A 229 20.58 3.24 -10.13
C THR A 229 21.64 2.94 -9.08
N GLY A 230 22.00 1.66 -8.95
CA GLY A 230 23.14 1.22 -8.14
C GLY A 230 24.47 1.76 -8.71
N PRO A 231 25.51 1.93 -7.86
CA PRO A 231 26.78 2.48 -8.29
C PRO A 231 27.47 1.58 -9.32
N VAL A 232 27.76 2.12 -10.51
CA VAL A 232 28.37 1.37 -11.62
C VAL A 232 29.84 1.07 -11.29
N ASN A 233 30.08 -0.09 -10.70
CA ASN A 233 31.40 -0.57 -10.34
C ASN A 233 32.17 -1.03 -11.61
N LYS A 234 32.77 -0.07 -12.33
CA LYS A 234 33.53 -0.31 -13.58
C LYS A 234 34.86 -1.03 -13.32
N ASN A 235 34.80 -2.32 -12.98
CA ASN A 235 35.96 -3.22 -12.96
C ASN A 235 35.51 -4.62 -13.40
N GLY A 236 35.83 -4.99 -14.66
CA GLY A 236 35.38 -6.25 -15.26
C GLY A 236 35.70 -6.32 -16.75
N ALA A 237 36.98 -6.45 -17.10
CA ALA A 237 37.38 -6.70 -18.48
C ALA A 237 37.10 -8.17 -18.86
N GLY A 238 36.34 -8.39 -19.93
CA GLY A 238 35.96 -9.74 -20.38
C GLY A 238 35.10 -9.68 -21.63
N GLY A 239 35.74 -9.49 -22.80
CA GLY A 239 35.04 -9.29 -24.06
C GLY A 239 34.73 -10.59 -24.80
N SER A 240 33.57 -10.64 -25.47
CA SER A 240 33.34 -11.45 -26.66
C SER A 240 32.40 -10.70 -27.60
N SER A 241 32.63 -10.78 -28.92
CA SER A 241 31.91 -9.94 -29.89
C SER A 241 30.67 -10.61 -30.46
N LEU A 242 29.61 -9.84 -30.71
CA LEU A 242 28.82 -9.95 -31.94
C LEU A 242 28.55 -8.56 -32.51
N ARG A 243 28.23 -8.50 -33.82
CA ARG A 243 28.30 -7.27 -34.64
C ARG A 243 26.94 -6.65 -34.92
N GLY A 244 26.95 -5.33 -35.10
CA GLY A 244 26.32 -4.72 -36.28
C GLY A 244 24.95 -4.08 -36.11
N ALA A 245 24.93 -2.79 -35.74
CA ALA A 245 23.86 -1.85 -36.08
C ALA A 245 24.44 -0.43 -36.12
N GLU A 246 25.12 -0.08 -37.22
CA GLU A 246 25.74 1.25 -37.37
C GLU A 246 24.70 2.29 -37.81
N ARG A 247 24.61 3.40 -37.06
CA ARG A 247 24.10 4.68 -37.57
C ARG A 247 24.86 5.81 -36.88
N ARG A 248 25.37 6.75 -37.68
CA ARG A 248 26.14 7.93 -37.27
C ARG A 248 25.33 9.20 -37.49
N HIS A 249 25.92 10.33 -37.09
CA HIS A 249 25.43 11.71 -37.18
C HIS A 249 24.40 12.07 -36.08
N GLU A 250 24.51 13.19 -35.38
CA GLU A 250 25.54 14.25 -35.51
C GLU A 250 25.83 14.97 -34.18
N ASP A 251 26.88 15.78 -34.19
CA ASP A 251 27.54 16.34 -33.01
C ASP A 251 26.76 17.48 -32.31
N PHE A 252 27.05 17.70 -31.03
CA PHE A 252 27.19 19.05 -30.49
C PHE A 252 28.27 19.08 -29.41
N ASP A 253 29.10 20.13 -29.45
CA ASP A 253 30.41 20.19 -28.79
C ASP A 253 30.43 21.15 -27.60
N HIS A 254 31.41 20.99 -26.70
CA HIS A 254 31.75 21.85 -25.55
C HIS A 254 30.63 22.03 -24.47
N LEU A 255 30.92 22.17 -23.18
CA LEU A 255 32.07 22.78 -22.50
C LEU A 255 32.51 21.97 -21.26
N SER A 256 33.81 22.01 -20.96
CA SER A 256 34.36 21.77 -19.63
C SER A 256 34.91 23.08 -19.06
N LEU A 257 34.85 23.26 -17.74
CA LEU A 257 35.75 24.15 -17.00
C LEU A 257 35.78 23.80 -15.49
N GLU A 258 36.99 23.83 -14.94
CA GLU A 258 37.32 23.71 -13.50
C GLU A 258 37.08 25.07 -12.79
N ASN A 259 37.38 25.40 -11.52
CA ASN A 259 38.10 24.85 -10.35
C ASN A 259 37.61 25.69 -9.09
N ILE A 260 37.99 25.64 -7.79
CA ILE A 260 39.03 24.96 -6.99
C ILE A 260 38.68 24.90 -5.46
N ALA A 261 39.20 23.89 -4.77
CA ALA A 261 39.58 23.77 -3.33
C ALA A 261 38.88 24.49 -2.14
N ALA A 262 38.44 23.65 -1.19
CA ALA A 262 38.85 23.55 0.24
C ALA A 262 38.59 24.65 1.31
N LEU A 263 38.21 24.20 2.52
CA LEU A 263 39.03 24.37 3.75
C LEU A 263 38.66 23.39 4.90
N ARG A 264 39.63 23.17 5.79
CA ARG A 264 39.72 22.29 7.00
C ARG A 264 38.52 22.45 7.96
N GLY A 265 37.99 21.45 8.69
CA GLY A 265 38.63 20.54 9.69
C GLY A 265 38.39 21.07 11.12
N GLY A 266 38.27 20.31 12.22
CA GLY A 266 38.26 18.86 12.51
C GLY A 266 38.26 18.60 14.05
N VAL A 267 38.37 17.33 14.49
CA VAL A 267 38.77 16.88 15.86
C VAL A 267 37.81 17.08 17.06
N SER A 268 36.95 16.07 17.27
CA SER A 268 36.86 15.18 18.46
C SER A 268 36.41 15.61 19.89
N GLN A 269 35.87 14.57 20.58
CA GLN A 269 35.83 14.27 22.02
C GLN A 269 34.83 14.94 22.99
N SER A 270 34.02 14.06 23.61
CA SER A 270 33.36 14.21 24.91
C SER A 270 34.29 13.83 26.08
N PRO A 271 33.93 14.16 27.33
CA PRO A 271 34.03 13.13 28.38
C PRO A 271 32.91 13.13 29.45
N SER A 272 32.85 12.04 30.22
CA SER A 272 32.35 11.88 31.61
C SER A 272 30.99 12.48 32.00
N GLN A 273 29.97 11.67 32.31
CA GLN A 273 29.78 10.96 33.60
C GLN A 273 29.65 11.85 34.84
N TYR A 274 28.50 11.73 35.53
CA TYR A 274 28.40 11.79 36.98
C TYR A 274 27.38 10.76 37.49
N SER A 275 27.53 10.32 38.73
CA SER A 275 26.63 9.37 39.41
C SER A 275 26.63 9.69 40.90
N LEU A 276 25.48 9.48 41.59
CA LEU A 276 25.35 8.68 42.81
C LEU A 276 24.02 8.94 43.57
N ARG A 277 23.28 7.86 43.80
CA ARG A 277 22.53 7.49 45.03
C ARG A 277 21.25 8.24 45.50
N ASN A 278 20.18 7.43 45.57
CA ASN A 278 19.32 7.17 46.73
C ASN A 278 18.21 8.18 47.15
N LEU A 279 16.95 7.76 46.92
CA LEU A 279 15.92 7.38 47.92
C LEU A 279 15.64 8.34 49.12
N PRO A 280 14.35 8.59 49.45
CA PRO A 280 13.48 7.49 49.93
C PRO A 280 12.06 7.42 49.34
N SER A 281 11.39 6.33 49.70
CA SER A 281 9.98 6.00 49.41
C SER A 281 9.00 6.68 50.37
N THR A 282 7.81 7.03 49.87
CA THR A 282 6.59 7.16 50.69
C THR A 282 5.43 6.46 50.00
N SER A 283 4.69 5.66 50.77
CA SER A 283 3.42 5.06 50.38
C SER A 283 2.27 5.94 50.85
N SER A 284 1.22 6.07 50.03
CA SER A 284 -0.08 6.55 50.47
C SER A 284 -1.16 5.91 49.61
N ASP A 285 -1.93 5.01 50.19
CA ASP A 285 -3.14 4.47 49.59
C ASP A 285 -4.17 5.60 49.39
N HIS A 286 -4.92 5.58 48.28
CA HIS A 286 -6.24 6.17 48.27
C HIS A 286 -7.24 5.33 47.47
N GLU A 287 -8.37 5.17 48.12
CA GLU A 287 -9.59 4.45 47.80
C GLU A 287 -10.10 4.50 46.35
N ILE A 288 -10.80 3.42 45.98
CA ILE A 288 -11.60 3.32 44.76
C ILE A 288 -12.95 4.01 45.02
N GLU A 289 -13.14 5.24 44.54
CA GLU A 289 -14.48 5.82 44.40
C GLU A 289 -15.14 5.39 43.08
N ALA A 290 -16.33 4.78 43.18
CA ALA A 290 -17.15 4.43 42.03
C ALA A 290 -18.02 5.62 41.59
N GLY A 291 -17.50 6.47 40.69
CA GLY A 291 -18.15 7.71 40.27
C GLY A 291 -18.74 7.69 38.86
N SER A 292 -20.09 7.72 38.78
CA SER A 292 -20.92 8.31 37.71
C SER A 292 -20.65 7.99 36.23
N SER A 293 -21.63 7.38 35.55
CA SER A 293 -21.65 7.35 34.08
C SER A 293 -21.75 8.77 33.47
N PRO A 294 -21.02 9.07 32.39
CA PRO A 294 -21.16 10.36 31.70
C PRO A 294 -22.54 10.47 31.05
N ALA A 295 -23.27 11.55 31.36
CA ALA A 295 -24.59 11.80 30.80
C ALA A 295 -24.56 11.94 29.28
N SER A 296 -25.64 11.54 28.61
CA SER A 296 -25.75 11.62 27.15
C SER A 296 -25.81 13.07 26.66
N ALA A 297 -24.67 13.62 26.25
CA ALA A 297 -24.60 14.91 25.56
C ALA A 297 -25.61 14.99 24.41
N SER A 298 -26.28 16.13 24.26
CA SER A 298 -27.36 16.29 23.27
C SER A 298 -26.83 16.24 21.84
N THR A 299 -27.72 16.10 20.87
CA THR A 299 -27.37 16.16 19.44
C THR A 299 -26.70 17.50 19.10
N VAL A 300 -27.14 18.60 19.72
CA VAL A 300 -26.57 19.94 19.53
C VAL A 300 -25.16 20.03 20.09
N ASP A 301 -24.92 19.53 21.32
CA ASP A 301 -23.60 19.53 21.95
C ASP A 301 -22.58 18.75 21.10
N LYS A 302 -23.00 17.59 20.57
CA LYS A 302 -22.19 16.76 19.66
C LYS A 302 -21.90 17.48 18.34
N GLN A 303 -22.87 18.22 17.80
CA GLN A 303 -22.71 18.99 16.56
C GLN A 303 -21.76 20.18 16.75
N VAL A 304 -21.86 20.92 17.85
CA VAL A 304 -20.94 22.02 18.20
C VAL A 304 -19.53 21.49 18.49
N ALA A 305 -19.40 20.41 19.26
CA ALA A 305 -18.10 19.77 19.51
C ALA A 305 -17.45 19.22 18.23
N TRP A 306 -18.26 18.74 17.27
CA TRP A 306 -17.78 18.35 15.93
C TRP A 306 -17.36 19.56 15.10
N GLN A 307 -18.11 20.67 15.10
CA GLN A 307 -17.75 21.90 14.38
C GLN A 307 -16.44 22.53 14.89
N GLN A 308 -16.24 22.56 16.21
CA GLN A 308 -14.97 22.99 16.83
C GLN A 308 -13.82 22.08 16.35
N ASN A 309 -13.96 20.75 16.49
CA ASN A 309 -12.97 19.78 16.00
C ASN A 309 -12.73 19.84 14.49
N ALA A 310 -13.73 20.19 13.67
CA ALA A 310 -13.59 20.36 12.23
C ALA A 310 -12.70 21.57 11.90
N LYS A 311 -12.92 22.71 12.56
CA LYS A 311 -12.05 23.90 12.43
C LYS A 311 -10.63 23.61 12.93
N GLU A 312 -10.49 22.95 14.07
CA GLU A 312 -9.19 22.54 14.63
C GLU A 312 -8.42 21.61 13.68
N ARG A 313 -9.13 20.67 13.04
CA ARG A 313 -8.58 19.76 12.02
C ARG A 313 -8.14 20.50 10.77
N MET A 314 -9.00 21.34 10.18
CA MET A 314 -8.65 22.14 9.00
C MET A 314 -7.42 23.02 9.28
N ARG A 315 -7.39 23.73 10.43
CA ARG A 315 -6.27 24.58 10.83
C ARG A 315 -4.94 23.82 11.05
N LYS A 316 -4.99 22.50 11.22
CA LYS A 316 -3.81 21.62 11.37
C LYS A 316 -3.34 21.00 10.04
N TYR A 317 -4.12 21.11 8.96
CA TYR A 317 -3.74 20.70 7.61
C TYR A 317 -3.32 21.93 6.79
N ARG A 318 -2.03 22.05 6.46
CA ARG A 318 -1.64 22.82 5.27
C ARG A 318 -2.13 22.09 4.00
N PRO A 319 -2.48 22.80 2.92
CA PRO A 319 -2.99 22.17 1.70
C PRO A 319 -1.94 21.24 1.08
N GLY A 320 -2.20 19.94 1.21
CA GLY A 320 -1.28 18.87 0.83
C GLY A 320 -2.05 17.62 0.43
N LYS A 321 -2.55 17.60 -0.81
CA LYS A 321 -3.13 16.42 -1.49
C LYS A 321 -4.40 15.79 -0.87
N LEU A 322 -5.23 16.53 -0.13
CA LEU A 322 -6.65 16.18 -0.04
C LEU A 322 -7.43 17.07 -1.02
N SER A 323 -7.87 16.50 -2.14
CA SER A 323 -8.58 17.28 -3.18
C SER A 323 -9.90 17.81 -2.64
N CYS A 324 -10.23 19.07 -2.96
CA CYS A 324 -11.52 19.69 -2.64
C CYS A 324 -12.73 18.85 -3.09
N ARG A 325 -12.57 18.02 -4.13
CA ARG A 325 -13.56 17.04 -4.60
C ARG A 325 -14.00 16.05 -3.51
N VAL A 326 -13.13 15.71 -2.56
CA VAL A 326 -13.41 14.84 -1.42
C VAL A 326 -14.25 15.57 -0.36
N HIS A 327 -13.90 16.83 -0.05
CA HIS A 327 -14.67 17.66 0.88
C HIS A 327 -16.08 17.95 0.32
N LEU A 328 -16.18 18.35 -0.95
CA LEU A 328 -17.45 18.67 -1.59
C LEU A 328 -18.38 17.44 -1.71
N LYS A 329 -17.84 16.25 -2.05
CA LYS A 329 -18.63 15.00 -2.01
C LYS A 329 -19.19 14.73 -0.61
N ARG A 330 -18.37 14.94 0.43
CA ARG A 330 -18.80 14.70 1.82
C ARG A 330 -19.78 15.75 2.34
N PHE A 331 -19.69 17.00 1.87
CA PHE A 331 -20.71 18.01 2.13
C PHE A 331 -22.03 17.67 1.44
N LYS A 332 -22.00 17.17 0.20
CA LYS A 332 -23.20 16.68 -0.49
C LYS A 332 -23.88 15.53 0.26
N GLU A 333 -23.11 14.52 0.67
CA GLU A 333 -23.59 13.41 1.52
C GLU A 333 -24.24 13.92 2.83
N LEU A 334 -23.70 14.97 3.44
CA LEU A 334 -24.26 15.58 4.66
C LEU A 334 -25.55 16.38 4.39
N LEU A 335 -25.61 17.16 3.32
CA LEU A 335 -26.81 17.91 2.87
C LEU A 335 -27.97 16.96 2.52
N GLU A 336 -27.67 15.86 1.83
CA GLU A 336 -28.62 14.80 1.48
C GLU A 336 -29.16 14.07 2.72
N THR A 337 -28.36 13.98 3.80
CA THR A 337 -28.73 13.27 5.05
C THR A 337 -29.44 14.16 6.08
N HIS A 338 -29.08 15.44 6.19
CA HIS A 338 -29.54 16.33 7.28
C HIS A 338 -30.34 17.56 6.79
N GLY A 339 -30.46 17.76 5.48
CA GLY A 339 -31.06 18.96 4.90
C GLY A 339 -30.08 20.14 4.82
N VAL A 340 -30.59 21.28 4.35
CA VAL A 340 -29.82 22.52 4.17
C VAL A 340 -30.07 23.46 5.34
N ASP A 341 -29.02 23.77 6.11
CA ASP A 341 -29.00 24.82 7.13
C ASP A 341 -27.97 25.89 6.77
N GLU A 342 -28.21 27.14 7.20
CA GLU A 342 -27.36 28.30 6.92
C GLU A 342 -25.91 28.12 7.41
N THR A 343 -25.71 27.36 8.50
CA THR A 343 -24.39 27.01 9.04
C THR A 343 -23.64 26.08 8.09
N LEU A 344 -24.28 25.01 7.62
CA LEU A 344 -23.73 24.07 6.64
C LEU A 344 -23.48 24.76 5.29
N THR A 345 -24.39 25.62 4.83
CA THR A 345 -24.21 26.45 3.62
C THR A 345 -23.00 27.37 3.71
N ASN A 346 -22.78 28.05 4.85
CA ASN A 346 -21.60 28.89 5.04
C ASN A 346 -20.30 28.08 5.14
N ALA A 347 -20.32 26.88 5.74
CA ALA A 347 -19.16 25.99 5.77
C ALA A 347 -18.76 25.50 4.37
N VAL A 348 -19.75 25.16 3.53
CA VAL A 348 -19.53 24.84 2.10
C VAL A 348 -18.97 26.04 1.35
N ARG A 349 -19.54 27.24 1.53
CA ARG A 349 -19.08 28.47 0.87
C ARG A 349 -17.63 28.80 1.20
N LEU A 350 -17.23 28.79 2.47
CA LEU A 350 -15.84 29.05 2.88
C LEU A 350 -14.87 28.00 2.30
N THR A 351 -15.25 26.72 2.31
CA THR A 351 -14.43 25.66 1.69
C THR A 351 -14.28 25.88 0.18
N LEU A 352 -15.35 26.31 -0.51
CA LEU A 352 -15.31 26.64 -1.94
C LEU A 352 -14.41 27.85 -2.23
N GLU A 353 -14.43 28.87 -1.37
CA GLU A 353 -13.58 30.07 -1.49
C GLU A 353 -12.09 29.73 -1.31
N GLU A 354 -11.71 28.98 -0.26
CA GLU A 354 -10.34 28.47 -0.07
C GLU A 354 -9.86 27.65 -1.27
N CYS A 355 -10.72 26.80 -1.83
CA CYS A 355 -10.41 25.96 -3.00
C CYS A 355 -10.21 26.74 -4.32
N VAL A 356 -10.70 27.98 -4.44
CA VAL A 356 -10.46 28.81 -5.64
C VAL A 356 -9.08 29.46 -5.57
N GLU A 357 -8.65 29.91 -4.40
CA GLU A 357 -7.32 30.50 -4.21
C GLU A 357 -6.20 29.46 -4.46
N ASP A 358 -6.38 28.21 -4.02
CA ASP A 358 -5.40 27.13 -4.16
C ASP A 358 -5.22 26.59 -5.59
N TYR A 359 -6.22 26.70 -6.48
CA TYR A 359 -6.18 26.11 -7.83
C TYR A 359 -5.95 27.10 -8.99
N GLY A 360 -6.11 28.40 -8.76
CA GLY A 360 -5.87 29.43 -9.79
C GLY A 360 -6.83 29.36 -11.00
N PRO A 361 -6.52 30.09 -12.10
CA PRO A 361 -7.44 30.30 -13.24
C PRO A 361 -7.48 29.12 -14.23
N ASP A 362 -7.46 27.88 -13.73
CA ASP A 362 -7.62 26.67 -14.54
C ASP A 362 -9.08 26.54 -15.02
N PHE A 363 -9.31 26.92 -16.27
CA PHE A 363 -10.63 27.07 -16.86
C PHE A 363 -11.52 25.82 -16.74
N ASP A 364 -10.97 24.60 -16.77
CA ASP A 364 -11.78 23.39 -16.69
C ASP A 364 -12.10 22.97 -15.25
N LYS A 365 -11.22 23.31 -14.28
CA LYS A 365 -11.57 23.23 -12.86
C LYS A 365 -12.65 24.26 -12.51
N VAL A 366 -12.54 25.48 -13.02
CA VAL A 366 -13.58 26.52 -12.86
C VAL A 366 -14.91 26.10 -13.51
N ARG A 367 -14.90 25.46 -14.70
CA ARG A 367 -16.11 24.90 -15.34
C ARG A 367 -16.68 23.66 -14.66
N TRP A 368 -15.93 22.96 -13.81
CA TRP A 368 -16.48 21.93 -12.92
C TRP A 368 -17.09 22.57 -11.66
N PHE A 369 -16.36 23.49 -11.02
CA PHE A 369 -16.77 24.27 -9.86
C PHE A 369 -18.10 25.02 -10.08
N GLU A 370 -18.23 25.78 -11.18
CA GLU A 370 -19.46 26.50 -11.55
C GLU A 370 -20.63 25.58 -11.99
N ARG A 371 -20.45 24.25 -11.95
CA ARG A 371 -21.50 23.24 -12.13
C ARG A 371 -21.97 22.63 -10.81
N GLU A 372 -21.06 22.31 -9.88
CA GLU A 372 -21.44 21.79 -8.55
C GLU A 372 -21.94 22.89 -7.59
N LYS A 373 -21.79 24.16 -7.97
CA LYS A 373 -22.26 25.35 -7.25
C LYS A 373 -23.71 25.75 -7.59
N ARG A 374 -24.35 25.10 -8.57
CA ARG A 374 -25.72 25.37 -9.05
C ARG A 374 -26.69 24.26 -8.68
#